data_AF-C1L7A9-F1
#
_entry.id   AF-C1L7A9-F1
#
_cell.length_a   1.000
_cell.length_b   1.000
_cell.length_c   1.000
_cell.angle_alpha   90.00
_cell.angle_beta   90.00
_cell.angle_gamma   90.00
#
_symmetry.space_group_name_H-M   'P 1'
#
loop_
_entity.id
_entity.type
_entity.pdbx_description
1 polymer ?
#
loop_
_entity_poly.entity_id
_entity_poly.type
_entity_poly.pdbx_seq_one_letter_code
_entity_poly.pdbx_strand_id
1 'polypeptide(L)'
;MEKENYSLTQRLKEAFYKVEKRYPGFSKDFMVGLLQRMGVDSEIDVTETCLRIAALQECDNPRTSRNPRVLELELTAKTLKTILSSIPDEITDRRAFIEVIKGIADAIKMLLAAVGAFYDALPPGTQKKCLEDQKRKFITYCRKFSDTLKQYFRNNDQTVVFSSANLLVNQTNLILFVVHDVD
;
A
#
# COMPACT_ATOMS: atom_id res chain seq x y z
N MET A 1 16.42 -5.69 15.48
CA MET A 1 15.82 -6.96 15.96
C MET A 1 16.26 -8.19 15.17
N GLU A 2 16.00 -8.32 13.86
CA GLU A 2 16.44 -9.55 13.14
C GLU A 2 17.96 -9.76 13.14
N LYS A 3 18.72 -8.67 13.06
CA LYS A 3 20.20 -8.68 13.17
C LYS A 3 20.71 -9.03 14.57
N GLU A 4 19.88 -8.92 15.61
CA GLU A 4 20.27 -9.17 17.01
C GLU A 4 19.78 -10.53 17.49
N ASN A 5 18.54 -10.92 17.19
CA ASN A 5 18.00 -12.23 17.52
C ASN A 5 16.93 -12.67 16.52
N TYR A 6 17.39 -13.33 15.47
CA TYR A 6 16.54 -13.88 14.41
C TYR A 6 15.45 -14.81 14.95
N SER A 7 15.80 -15.73 15.85
CA SER A 7 14.87 -16.74 16.36
C SER A 7 13.68 -16.14 17.13
N LEU A 8 13.93 -15.16 17.99
CA LEU A 8 12.87 -14.47 18.74
C LEU A 8 12.03 -13.59 17.82
N THR A 9 12.66 -12.94 16.84
CA THR A 9 11.95 -12.12 15.87
C THR A 9 10.99 -12.96 15.02
N GLN A 10 11.42 -14.15 14.58
CA GLN A 10 10.55 -15.08 13.85
C GLN A 10 9.38 -15.58 14.70
N ARG A 11 9.63 -15.95 15.97
CA ARG A 11 8.55 -16.36 16.89
C ARG A 11 7.52 -15.25 17.11
N LEU A 12 7.97 -14.00 17.23
CA LEU A 12 7.08 -12.85 17.35
C LEU A 12 6.25 -12.64 16.08
N LYS A 13 6.89 -12.67 14.90
CA LYS A 13 6.21 -12.59 13.60
C LYS A 13 5.12 -13.66 13.46
N GLU A 14 5.45 -14.92 13.78
CA GLU A 14 4.48 -16.01 13.74
C GLU A 14 3.31 -15.83 14.71
N ALA A 15 3.57 -15.34 15.92
CA ALA A 15 2.52 -15.11 16.91
C ALA A 15 1.52 -14.05 16.41
N PHE A 16 2.02 -12.91 15.91
CA PHE A 16 1.18 -11.87 15.33
C PHE A 16 0.41 -12.39 14.11
N TYR A 17 1.06 -13.13 13.21
CA TYR A 17 0.39 -13.72 12.06
C TYR A 17 -0.76 -14.67 12.44
N LYS A 18 -0.52 -15.57 13.43
CA LYS A 18 -1.54 -16.52 13.89
C LYS A 18 -2.73 -15.82 14.55
N VAL A 19 -2.47 -14.78 15.35
CA VAL A 19 -3.53 -14.03 16.02
C VAL A 19 -4.32 -13.20 15.01
N GLU A 20 -3.66 -12.48 14.11
CA GLU A 20 -4.31 -11.70 13.06
C GLU A 20 -5.20 -12.56 12.16
N LYS A 21 -4.74 -13.77 11.82
CA LYS A 21 -5.53 -14.73 11.02
C LYS A 21 -6.80 -15.18 11.75
N ARG A 22 -6.77 -15.27 13.09
CA ARG A 22 -7.91 -15.70 13.91
C ARG A 22 -8.83 -14.54 14.29
N TYR A 23 -8.26 -13.35 14.46
CA TYR A 23 -8.94 -12.12 14.87
C TYR A 23 -8.45 -10.96 13.98
N PRO A 24 -9.00 -10.81 12.76
CA PRO A 24 -8.62 -9.73 11.87
C PRO A 24 -8.84 -8.36 12.51
N GLY A 25 -7.84 -7.48 12.43
CA GLY A 25 -7.82 -6.18 13.10
C GLY A 25 -7.03 -6.15 14.40
N PHE A 26 -6.66 -7.31 14.96
CA PHE A 26 -5.91 -7.37 16.23
C PHE A 26 -4.64 -6.54 16.21
N SER A 27 -3.84 -6.61 15.14
CA SER A 27 -2.57 -5.87 15.06
C SER A 27 -2.80 -4.36 15.06
N LYS A 28 -3.89 -3.89 14.44
CA LYS A 28 -4.29 -2.49 14.48
C LYS A 28 -4.70 -2.08 15.89
N ASP A 29 -5.57 -2.85 16.54
CA ASP A 29 -6.04 -2.58 17.89
C ASP A 29 -4.90 -2.62 18.91
N PHE A 30 -3.96 -3.54 18.73
CA PHE A 30 -2.73 -3.63 19.51
C PHE A 30 -1.87 -2.35 19.38
N MET A 31 -1.66 -1.87 18.15
CA MET A 31 -0.92 -0.63 17.93
C MET A 31 -1.63 0.57 18.56
N VAL A 32 -2.95 0.69 18.39
CA VAL A 32 -3.75 1.77 18.99
C VAL A 32 -3.65 1.72 20.52
N GLY A 33 -3.82 0.54 21.13
CA GLY A 33 -3.71 0.36 22.58
C GLY A 33 -2.30 0.65 23.11
N LEU A 34 -1.26 0.36 22.32
CA LEU A 34 0.12 0.71 22.66
C LEU A 34 0.33 2.23 22.65
N LEU A 35 -0.14 2.94 21.62
CA LEU A 35 -0.04 4.40 21.54
C LEU A 35 -0.78 5.10 22.69
N GLN A 36 -1.97 4.59 23.05
CA GLN A 36 -2.74 5.07 24.21
C GLN A 36 -1.97 4.86 25.52
N ARG A 37 -1.33 3.70 25.69
CA ARG A 37 -0.49 3.42 26.87
C ARG A 37 0.73 4.32 26.97
N MET A 38 1.27 4.74 25.83
CA MET A 38 2.41 5.67 25.76
C MET A 38 1.99 7.15 25.87
N GLY A 39 0.68 7.44 25.86
CA GLY A 39 0.13 8.80 25.98
C GLY A 39 0.32 9.67 24.75
N VAL A 40 0.48 9.07 23.56
CA VAL A 40 0.73 9.78 22.28
C VAL A 40 -0.42 9.59 21.29
N ASP A 41 -1.54 9.01 21.71
CA ASP A 41 -2.69 8.70 20.85
C ASP A 41 -3.42 9.93 20.32
N SER A 42 -3.38 11.06 21.03
CA SER A 42 -3.93 12.33 20.56
C SER A 42 -3.03 13.06 19.57
N GLU A 43 -1.75 12.70 19.50
CA GLU A 43 -0.74 13.36 18.65
C GLU A 43 -0.53 12.66 17.31
N ILE A 44 -0.90 11.38 17.22
CA ILE A 44 -0.59 10.51 16.09
C ILE A 44 -1.88 10.02 15.44
N ASP A 45 -2.19 10.53 14.25
CA ASP A 45 -3.15 9.87 13.36
C ASP A 45 -2.49 8.60 12.78
N VAL A 46 -2.96 7.44 13.23
CA VAL A 46 -2.45 6.13 12.79
C VAL A 46 -2.64 5.93 11.28
N THR A 47 -3.73 6.45 10.71
CA THR A 47 -4.02 6.34 9.27
C THR A 47 -3.05 7.18 8.46
N GLU A 48 -2.80 8.42 8.90
CA GLU A 48 -1.79 9.29 8.30
C GLU A 48 -0.40 8.66 8.41
N THR A 49 -0.04 8.18 9.60
CA THR A 49 1.27 7.57 9.86
C THR A 49 1.49 6.34 8.99
N CYS A 50 0.49 5.47 8.86
CA CYS A 50 0.53 4.32 7.94
C CYS A 50 0.80 4.75 6.49
N LEU A 51 0.22 5.87 6.06
CA LEU A 51 0.41 6.39 4.72
C LEU A 51 1.82 6.98 4.53
N ARG A 52 2.34 7.69 5.53
CA ARG A 52 3.70 8.25 5.50
C ARG A 52 4.76 7.16 5.42
N ILE A 53 4.60 6.08 6.18
CA ILE A 53 5.56 4.97 6.16
C ILE A 53 5.41 4.06 4.93
N ALA A 54 4.34 4.18 4.15
CA ALA A 54 4.10 3.35 2.97
C ALA A 54 5.24 3.41 1.92
N ALA A 55 5.88 4.58 1.79
CA ALA A 55 7.02 4.75 0.89
C ALA A 55 8.33 4.18 1.44
N LEU A 56 8.41 4.02 2.77
CA LEU A 56 9.55 3.43 3.47
C LEU A 56 9.46 1.90 3.56
N GLN A 57 8.28 1.33 3.26
CA GLN A 57 8.14 -0.11 3.07
C GLN A 57 8.87 -0.50 1.79
N GLU A 58 10.18 -0.72 1.93
CA GLU A 58 10.95 -1.51 0.99
C GLU A 58 10.26 -2.88 0.91
N CYS A 59 10.07 -3.39 -0.31
CA CYS A 59 9.90 -4.83 -0.43
C CYS A 59 11.21 -5.43 0.10
N ASP A 60 11.24 -5.77 1.39
CA ASP A 60 12.29 -6.57 2.04
C ASP A 60 12.26 -8.00 1.45
N ASN A 61 12.33 -8.10 0.13
CA ASN A 61 12.64 -9.32 -0.57
C ASN A 61 14.15 -9.25 -0.86
N PRO A 62 14.99 -10.04 -0.17
CA PRO A 62 16.42 -10.15 -0.47
C PRO A 62 16.70 -10.77 -1.86
N ARG A 63 15.67 -10.95 -2.67
CA ARG A 63 15.72 -11.38 -4.06
C ARG A 63 15.24 -10.23 -4.93
N THR A 64 16.15 -9.36 -5.33
CA THR A 64 15.91 -8.51 -6.50
C THR A 64 15.57 -9.43 -7.66
N SER A 65 14.34 -9.33 -8.16
CA SER A 65 13.92 -10.15 -9.31
C SER A 65 14.88 -9.93 -10.47
N ARG A 66 15.27 -10.99 -11.17
CA ARG A 66 16.07 -10.89 -12.40
C ARG A 66 15.19 -10.56 -13.61
N ASN A 67 13.88 -10.59 -13.46
CA ASN A 67 12.94 -10.37 -14.53
C ASN A 67 12.69 -8.86 -14.73
N PRO A 68 13.02 -8.31 -15.92
CA PRO A 68 12.89 -6.87 -16.16
C PRO A 68 11.45 -6.36 -16.00
N ARG A 69 10.44 -7.21 -16.26
CA ARG A 69 9.02 -6.83 -16.08
C ARG A 69 8.63 -6.71 -14.61
N VAL A 70 9.24 -7.52 -13.75
CA VAL A 70 9.01 -7.47 -12.29
C VAL A 70 9.71 -6.24 -11.72
N LEU A 71 10.94 -5.94 -12.17
CA LEU A 71 11.64 -4.70 -11.79
C LEU A 71 10.88 -3.44 -12.20
N GLU A 72 10.29 -3.42 -13.40
CA GLU A 72 9.44 -2.31 -13.86
C GLU A 72 8.17 -2.16 -13.00
N LEU A 73 7.55 -3.29 -12.61
CA LEU A 73 6.42 -3.31 -11.67
C LEU A 73 6.80 -2.77 -10.29
N GLU A 74 7.93 -3.20 -9.74
CA GLU A 74 8.46 -2.71 -8.47
C GLU A 74 8.72 -1.21 -8.51
N LEU A 75 9.34 -0.72 -9.60
CA LEU A 75 9.63 0.70 -9.78
C LEU A 75 8.34 1.52 -9.83
N THR A 76 7.38 1.13 -10.68
CA THR A 76 6.11 1.85 -10.83
C THR A 76 5.27 1.80 -9.55
N ALA A 77 5.29 0.68 -8.83
CA ALA A 77 4.67 0.54 -7.52
C ALA A 77 5.34 1.45 -6.47
N LYS A 78 6.67 1.52 -6.44
CA LYS A 78 7.42 2.41 -5.55
C LYS A 78 7.05 3.87 -5.83
N THR A 79 7.06 4.28 -7.10
CA THR A 79 6.65 5.63 -7.50
C THR A 79 5.23 5.96 -7.01
N LEU A 80 4.26 5.06 -7.21
CA LEU A 80 2.91 5.27 -6.72
C LEU A 80 2.87 5.42 -5.18
N LYS A 81 3.54 4.53 -4.44
CA LYS A 81 3.58 4.60 -2.96
C LYS A 81 4.22 5.90 -2.47
N THR A 82 5.28 6.37 -3.12
CA THR A 82 5.95 7.63 -2.79
C THR A 82 5.06 8.84 -3.01
N ILE A 83 4.32 8.90 -4.11
CA ILE A 83 3.40 10.03 -4.35
C ILE A 83 2.20 9.95 -3.38
N LEU A 84 1.68 8.76 -3.09
CA LEU A 84 0.61 8.59 -2.11
C LEU A 84 1.05 9.00 -0.69
N SER A 85 2.31 8.72 -0.32
CA SER A 85 2.84 9.08 1.01
C SER A 85 3.04 10.59 1.22
N SER A 86 3.09 11.38 0.14
CA SER A 86 3.20 12.85 0.25
C SER A 86 1.84 13.54 0.42
N ILE A 87 0.72 12.81 0.32
CA ILE A 87 -0.63 13.38 0.48
C ILE A 87 -0.76 14.16 1.80
N PRO A 88 -0.35 13.64 2.98
CA PRO A 88 -0.51 14.37 4.24
C PRO A 88 0.16 15.74 4.28
N ASP A 89 1.28 15.91 3.58
CA ASP A 89 2.04 17.16 3.55
C ASP A 89 1.38 18.18 2.61
N GLU A 90 0.88 17.71 1.47
CA GLU A 90 0.41 18.58 0.38
C GLU A 90 -1.11 18.84 0.43
N ILE A 91 -1.89 18.04 1.17
CA ILE A 91 -3.37 18.10 1.17
C ILE A 91 -3.93 19.45 1.64
N THR A 92 -3.17 20.21 2.43
CA THR A 92 -3.60 21.52 2.94
C THR A 92 -3.47 22.64 1.89
N ASP A 93 -2.49 22.55 0.98
CA ASP A 93 -2.37 23.46 -0.16
C ASP A 93 -3.11 22.87 -1.36
N ARG A 94 -4.27 23.45 -1.67
CA ARG A 94 -5.10 23.03 -2.80
C ARG A 94 -4.34 22.96 -4.13
N ARG A 95 -3.40 23.88 -4.40
CA ARG A 95 -2.66 23.89 -5.68
C ARG A 95 -1.67 22.73 -5.72
N ALA A 96 -0.86 22.59 -4.67
CA ALA A 96 0.09 21.49 -4.56
C ALA A 96 -0.62 20.13 -4.56
N PHE A 97 -1.74 20.01 -3.84
CA PHE A 97 -2.53 18.80 -3.80
C PHE A 97 -3.10 18.39 -5.17
N ILE A 98 -3.51 19.35 -6.01
CA ILE A 98 -3.95 19.05 -7.38
C ILE A 98 -2.81 18.47 -8.21
N GLU A 99 -1.57 18.95 -8.05
CA GLU A 99 -0.41 18.38 -8.72
C GLU A 99 -0.11 16.96 -8.21
N VAL A 100 -0.23 16.71 -6.90
CA VAL A 100 -0.13 15.35 -6.33
C VAL A 100 -1.19 14.42 -6.94
N ILE A 101 -2.46 14.86 -7.06
CA ILE A 101 -3.53 14.07 -7.67
C ILE A 101 -3.21 13.70 -9.12
N LYS A 102 -2.67 14.64 -9.90
CA LYS A 102 -2.23 14.36 -11.28
C LYS A 102 -1.09 13.33 -11.30
N GLY A 103 -0.09 13.50 -10.43
CA GLY A 103 1.00 12.54 -10.27
C GLY A 103 0.52 11.14 -9.89
N ILE A 104 -0.46 11.03 -8.98
CA ILE A 104 -1.09 9.75 -8.62
C ILE A 104 -1.78 9.13 -9.83
N ALA A 105 -2.55 9.92 -10.59
CA ALA A 105 -3.26 9.43 -11.77
C ALA A 105 -2.28 8.87 -12.82
N ASP A 106 -1.15 9.53 -13.05
CA ASP A 106 -0.14 9.06 -13.98
C ASP A 106 0.62 7.83 -13.45
N ALA A 107 0.95 7.79 -12.16
CA ALA A 107 1.54 6.60 -11.53
C ALA A 107 0.62 5.38 -11.57
N ILE A 108 -0.70 5.57 -11.38
CA ILE A 108 -1.71 4.51 -11.54
C ILE A 108 -1.72 3.97 -12.97
N LYS A 109 -1.68 4.85 -13.99
CA LYS A 109 -1.62 4.44 -15.39
C LYS A 109 -0.37 3.61 -15.68
N MET A 110 0.80 4.08 -15.21
CA MET A 110 2.07 3.37 -15.41
C MET A 110 2.06 1.99 -14.73
N LEU A 111 1.59 1.90 -13.49
CA LEU A 111 1.47 0.62 -12.79
C LEU A 111 0.51 -0.34 -13.51
N LEU A 112 -0.67 0.13 -13.94
CA LEU A 112 -1.63 -0.70 -14.66
C LEU A 112 -1.10 -1.18 -16.02
N ALA A 113 -0.30 -0.37 -16.70
CA ALA A 113 0.37 -0.74 -17.94
C ALA A 113 1.41 -1.84 -17.69
N ALA A 114 2.27 -1.68 -16.68
CA ALA A 114 3.25 -2.69 -16.28
C ALA A 114 2.59 -4.01 -15.85
N VAL A 115 1.49 -3.95 -15.08
CA VAL A 115 0.69 -5.14 -14.71
C VAL A 115 0.10 -5.81 -15.95
N GLY A 116 -0.37 -5.04 -16.92
CA GLY A 116 -0.85 -5.56 -18.21
C GLY A 116 0.26 -6.30 -18.98
N ALA A 117 1.43 -5.69 -19.11
CA ALA A 117 2.57 -6.29 -19.80
C ALA A 117 3.07 -7.58 -19.13
N PHE A 118 3.03 -7.65 -17.79
CA PHE A 118 3.33 -8.88 -17.06
C PHE A 118 2.23 -9.94 -17.25
N TYR A 119 0.95 -9.54 -17.14
CA TYR A 119 -0.20 -10.42 -17.35
C TYR A 119 -0.20 -11.09 -18.74
N ASP A 120 0.17 -10.36 -19.78
CA ASP A 120 0.23 -10.89 -21.15
C ASP A 120 1.37 -11.91 -21.33
N ALA A 121 2.46 -11.78 -20.56
CA ALA A 121 3.55 -12.77 -20.53
C ALA A 121 3.18 -14.05 -19.78
N LEU A 122 2.23 -13.99 -18.86
CA LEU A 122 1.91 -15.13 -17.99
C LEU A 122 1.18 -16.25 -18.77
N PRO A 123 1.55 -17.52 -18.54
CA PRO A 123 0.81 -18.66 -19.07
C PRO A 123 -0.60 -18.72 -18.46
N PRO A 124 -1.58 -19.31 -19.16
CA PRO A 124 -2.92 -19.52 -18.61
C PRO A 124 -2.85 -20.38 -17.35
N GLY A 125 -3.46 -19.93 -16.24
CA GLY A 125 -3.41 -20.67 -14.97
C GLY A 125 -4.00 -19.89 -13.80
N THR A 126 -3.90 -20.49 -12.60
CA THR A 126 -4.39 -19.92 -11.33
C THR A 126 -3.76 -18.57 -11.00
N GLN A 127 -2.45 -18.42 -11.27
CA GLN A 127 -1.71 -17.18 -11.00
C GLN A 127 -2.19 -16.02 -11.89
N LYS A 128 -2.44 -16.29 -13.19
CA LYS A 128 -2.97 -15.30 -14.13
C LYS A 128 -4.35 -14.80 -13.69
N LYS A 129 -5.23 -15.71 -13.24
CA LYS A 129 -6.55 -15.35 -12.66
C LYS A 129 -6.40 -14.54 -11.37
N CYS A 130 -5.51 -14.94 -10.47
CA CYS A 130 -5.26 -14.22 -9.22
C CYS A 130 -4.79 -12.78 -9.49
N LEU A 131 -3.86 -12.59 -10.44
CA LEU A 131 -3.40 -11.27 -10.83
C LEU A 131 -4.53 -10.43 -11.45
N GLU A 132 -5.39 -11.02 -12.26
CA GLU A 132 -6.58 -10.36 -12.81
C GLU A 132 -7.53 -9.88 -11.70
N ASP A 133 -7.79 -10.71 -10.70
CA ASP A 133 -8.62 -10.37 -9.55
C ASP A 133 -8.01 -9.20 -8.75
N GLN A 134 -6.69 -9.22 -8.51
CA GLN A 134 -6.01 -8.10 -7.83
C GLN A 134 -6.07 -6.82 -8.66
N LYS A 135 -5.92 -6.90 -9.99
CA LYS A 135 -6.06 -5.76 -10.90
C LYS A 135 -7.48 -5.17 -10.86
N ARG A 136 -8.52 -6.01 -10.86
CA ARG A 136 -9.93 -5.56 -10.76
C ARG A 136 -10.22 -4.85 -9.43
N LYS A 137 -9.71 -5.40 -8.31
CA LYS A 137 -9.82 -4.76 -6.98
C LYS A 137 -9.09 -3.43 -6.94
N PHE A 138 -7.90 -3.35 -7.52
CA PHE A 138 -7.13 -2.12 -7.62
C PHE A 138 -7.89 -1.02 -8.37
N ILE A 139 -8.45 -1.32 -9.54
CA ILE A 139 -9.29 -0.37 -10.31
C ILE A 139 -10.50 0.09 -9.47
N THR A 140 -11.11 -0.81 -8.71
CA THR A 140 -12.22 -0.48 -7.82
C THR A 140 -11.80 0.52 -6.73
N TYR A 141 -10.64 0.31 -6.12
CA TYR A 141 -10.09 1.25 -5.13
C TYR A 141 -9.65 2.58 -5.75
N CYS A 142 -9.15 2.61 -7.00
CA CYS A 142 -8.86 3.87 -7.70
C CYS A 142 -10.13 4.72 -7.90
N ARG A 143 -11.26 4.07 -8.25
CA ARG A 143 -12.56 4.75 -8.35
C ARG A 143 -13.01 5.27 -7.00
N LYS A 144 -12.93 4.44 -5.95
CA LYS A 144 -13.26 4.86 -4.58
C LYS A 144 -12.41 6.04 -4.13
N PHE A 145 -11.10 6.02 -4.38
CA PHE A 145 -10.21 7.14 -4.09
C PHE A 145 -10.64 8.43 -4.79
N SER A 146 -10.97 8.34 -6.09
CA SER A 146 -11.47 9.48 -6.86
C SER A 146 -12.79 10.04 -6.31
N ASP A 147 -13.70 9.19 -5.86
CA ASP A 147 -14.96 9.62 -5.23
C ASP A 147 -14.72 10.24 -3.85
N THR A 148 -13.78 9.70 -3.07
CA THR A 148 -13.34 10.30 -1.82
C THR A 148 -12.74 11.69 -2.03
N LEU A 149 -11.93 11.90 -3.07
CA LEU A 149 -11.40 13.23 -3.42
C LEU A 149 -12.53 14.23 -3.69
N LYS A 150 -13.57 13.82 -4.43
CA LYS A 150 -14.74 14.67 -4.68
C LYS A 150 -15.47 15.04 -3.39
N GLN A 151 -15.59 14.11 -2.45
CA GLN A 151 -16.20 14.36 -1.15
C GLN A 151 -15.32 15.27 -0.29
N TYR A 152 -14.01 15.06 -0.30
CA TYR A 152 -13.05 15.91 0.40
C TYR A 152 -13.14 17.37 -0.04
N PHE A 153 -13.19 17.65 -1.35
CA PHE A 153 -13.34 19.03 -1.83
C PHE A 153 -14.67 19.71 -1.41
N ARG A 154 -15.64 18.96 -0.90
CA ARG A 154 -16.91 19.48 -0.36
C ARG A 154 -16.90 19.60 1.16
N ASN A 155 -16.37 18.58 1.85
CA ASN A 155 -16.54 18.40 3.29
C ASN A 155 -15.25 18.66 4.09
N ASN A 156 -14.12 18.82 3.41
CA ASN A 156 -12.77 19.01 3.97
C ASN A 156 -12.31 17.91 4.96
N ASP A 157 -12.86 16.71 4.84
CA ASP A 157 -12.47 15.55 5.65
C ASP A 157 -11.22 14.88 5.06
N GLN A 158 -10.06 15.08 5.70
CA GLN A 158 -8.77 14.54 5.24
C GLN A 158 -8.61 13.06 5.58
N THR A 159 -9.19 12.60 6.69
CA THR A 159 -9.04 11.22 7.19
C THR A 159 -9.59 10.20 6.20
N VAL A 160 -10.69 10.52 5.51
CA VAL A 160 -11.22 9.64 4.46
C VAL A 160 -10.27 9.53 3.26
N VAL A 161 -9.56 10.61 2.91
CA VAL A 161 -8.55 10.61 1.83
C VAL A 161 -7.39 9.71 2.22
N PHE A 162 -6.84 9.87 3.42
CA PHE A 162 -5.73 9.02 3.92
C PHE A 162 -6.13 7.54 3.96
N SER A 163 -7.33 7.24 4.45
CA SER A 163 -7.87 5.87 4.49
C SER A 163 -7.95 5.26 3.07
N SER A 164 -8.46 6.03 2.10
CA SER A 164 -8.58 5.57 0.72
C SER A 164 -7.24 5.43 0.01
N ALA A 165 -6.25 6.29 0.31
CA ALA A 165 -4.89 6.17 -0.18
C ALA A 165 -4.18 4.92 0.37
N ASN A 166 -4.35 4.62 1.66
CA ASN A 166 -3.83 3.39 2.27
C ASN A 166 -4.39 2.11 1.61
N LEU A 167 -5.65 2.12 1.16
CA LEU A 167 -6.21 0.98 0.39
C LEU A 167 -5.47 0.78 -0.94
N LEU A 168 -5.08 1.86 -1.62
CA LEU A 168 -4.30 1.79 -2.86
C LEU A 168 -2.89 1.25 -2.60
N VAL A 169 -2.22 1.71 -1.53
CA VAL A 169 -0.92 1.18 -1.10
C VAL A 169 -1.01 -0.33 -0.84
N ASN A 170 -1.95 -0.75 0.00
CA ASN A 170 -2.13 -2.16 0.36
C ASN A 170 -2.41 -3.03 -0.86
N GLN A 171 -3.26 -2.56 -1.77
CA GLN A 171 -3.59 -3.30 -2.98
C GLN A 171 -2.40 -3.35 -3.96
N THR A 172 -1.56 -2.31 -4.00
CA THR A 172 -0.30 -2.31 -4.75
C THR A 172 0.66 -3.37 -4.20
N ASN A 173 0.80 -3.45 -2.87
CA ASN A 173 1.61 -4.48 -2.23
C ASN A 173 1.08 -5.90 -2.51
N LEU A 174 -0.24 -6.11 -2.56
CA LEU A 174 -0.83 -7.40 -2.93
C LEU A 174 -0.55 -7.79 -4.38
N ILE A 175 -0.54 -6.84 -5.31
CA ILE A 175 -0.15 -7.08 -6.70
C ILE A 175 1.30 -7.55 -6.75
N LEU A 176 2.22 -6.83 -6.09
CA LEU A 176 3.63 -7.21 -6.03
C LEU A 176 3.83 -8.59 -5.39
N PHE A 177 3.09 -8.89 -4.31
CA PHE A 177 3.14 -10.20 -3.66
C PHE A 177 2.79 -11.33 -4.63
N VAL A 178 1.71 -11.18 -5.41
CA VAL A 178 1.33 -12.17 -6.42
C VAL A 178 2.40 -12.28 -7.48
N VAL A 179 2.96 -11.17 -7.96
CA VAL A 179 4.01 -11.17 -8.99
C VAL A 179 5.28 -11.90 -8.51
N HIS A 180 5.71 -11.66 -7.27
CA HIS A 180 6.87 -12.32 -6.67
C HIS A 180 6.65 -13.80 -6.36
N ASP A 181 5.42 -14.26 -6.19
CA ASP A 181 5.11 -15.69 -6.02
C ASP A 181 5.23 -16.46 -7.35
N VAL A 182 5.23 -15.75 -8.48
CA VAL A 182 5.38 -16.34 -9.82
C VAL A 182 6.83 -16.34 -10.33
N ASP A 183 7.64 -15.37 -9.90
CA ASP A 183 9.05 -15.21 -10.33
C ASP A 183 10.01 -16.16 -9.59
#